data_AF-A0A355DRG6-F1
#
_entry.id   AF-A0A355DRG6-F1
#
_cell.length_a   1.000
_cell.length_b   1.000
_cell.length_c   1.000
_cell.angle_alpha   90.00
_cell.angle_beta   90.00
_cell.angle_gamma   90.00
#
_symmetry.space_group_name_H-M   'P 1'
#
loop_
_entity.id
_entity.type
_entity.pdbx_description
1 polymer ?
#
loop_
_entity_poly.entity_id
_entity_poly.type
_entity_poly.pdbx_seq_one_letter_code
_entity_poly.pdbx_strand_id
1 'polypeptide(L)'
;HHTLACLKEPMQYALRLITQKQVRGKAQNVGVFEVFETDPAAQKQAKLETKPIFEAALVHYYTGAMEDAKSLFHQCLQKNPGDRVSQIYLQRCASIL
;
A
#
# COMPACT_ATOMS: atom_id res chain seq x y z
N HIS A 1 -14.74 -21.43 -0.59
CA HIS A 1 -13.76 -20.55 0.06
C HIS A 1 -12.89 -19.94 -1.03
N HIS A 2 -13.13 -18.67 -1.38
CA HIS A 2 -12.36 -17.97 -2.41
C HIS A 2 -11.27 -17.16 -1.72
N THR A 3 -10.05 -17.67 -1.74
CA THR A 3 -8.86 -16.98 -1.23
C THR A 3 -8.37 -16.02 -2.30
N LEU A 4 -8.02 -14.78 -1.92
CA LEU A 4 -7.47 -13.73 -2.81
C LEU A 4 -6.29 -14.24 -3.69
N ALA A 5 -5.59 -15.27 -3.21
CA ALA A 5 -4.50 -15.97 -3.89
C ALA A 5 -4.88 -16.66 -5.22
N CYS A 6 -6.18 -16.81 -5.54
CA CYS A 6 -6.66 -17.49 -6.75
C CYS A 6 -7.12 -16.53 -7.87
N LEU A 7 -6.91 -15.22 -7.74
CA LEU A 7 -7.22 -14.27 -8.82
C LEU A 7 -6.19 -14.43 -9.94
N LYS A 8 -6.66 -14.77 -11.13
CA LYS A 8 -5.83 -15.04 -12.32
C LYS A 8 -4.92 -13.87 -12.71
N GLU A 9 -5.27 -12.63 -12.33
CA GLU A 9 -4.52 -11.41 -12.64
C GLU A 9 -4.72 -10.34 -11.54
N PRO A 10 -3.99 -10.40 -10.40
CA PRO A 10 -4.17 -9.44 -9.31
C PRO A 10 -3.83 -7.99 -9.69
N MET A 11 -3.10 -7.78 -10.80
CA MET A 11 -2.78 -6.45 -11.33
C MET A 11 -3.97 -5.74 -12.01
N GLN A 12 -5.05 -6.45 -12.38
CA GLN A 12 -6.22 -5.84 -13.04
C GLN A 12 -7.29 -5.34 -12.06
N TYR A 13 -7.19 -5.70 -10.78
CA TYR A 13 -8.17 -5.32 -9.77
C TYR A 13 -7.70 -4.07 -9.04
N ALA A 14 -8.63 -3.20 -8.64
CA ALA A 14 -8.37 -2.05 -7.79
C ALA A 14 -8.03 -2.49 -6.36
N LEU A 15 -6.85 -3.09 -6.21
CA LEU A 15 -6.29 -3.59 -4.97
C LEU A 15 -4.80 -3.27 -4.87
N ARG A 16 -4.30 -3.02 -3.66
CA ARG A 16 -2.86 -2.92 -3.39
C ARG A 16 -2.54 -3.44 -2.00
N LEU A 17 -1.34 -4.01 -1.85
CA LEU A 17 -0.85 -4.49 -0.56
C LEU A 17 -0.65 -3.27 0.35
N ILE A 18 -1.11 -3.35 1.60
CA ILE A 18 -0.83 -2.32 2.61
C ILE A 18 0.14 -2.85 3.66
N THR A 19 -0.03 -4.08 4.13
CA THR A 19 0.86 -4.64 5.16
C THR A 19 0.88 -6.15 5.10
N GLN A 20 1.96 -6.76 5.57
CA GLN A 20 1.98 -8.17 5.94
C GLN A 20 1.93 -8.26 7.47
N LYS A 21 1.09 -9.12 8.03
CA LYS A 21 1.07 -9.42 9.47
C LYS A 21 1.39 -10.89 9.69
N GLN A 22 2.33 -11.15 10.60
CA GLN A 22 2.53 -12.49 11.15
C GLN A 22 1.44 -12.77 12.17
N VAL A 23 0.67 -13.84 11.98
CA VAL A 23 -0.38 -14.23 12.93
C VAL A 23 0.25 -15.13 13.99
N ARG A 24 0.07 -14.81 15.28
CA ARG A 24 0.55 -15.69 16.37
C ARG A 24 -0.05 -17.09 16.20
N GLY A 25 0.81 -18.10 16.12
CA GLY A 25 0.42 -19.52 16.02
C GLY A 25 0.40 -20.13 14.62
N LYS A 26 0.68 -19.37 13.55
CA LYS A 26 0.83 -19.92 12.18
C LYS A 26 2.04 -19.31 11.46
N ALA A 27 2.82 -20.13 10.77
CA ALA A 27 4.01 -19.73 10.01
C ALA A 27 3.69 -18.98 8.69
N GLN A 28 2.42 -18.64 8.43
CA GLN A 28 2.00 -17.95 7.21
C GLN A 28 1.84 -16.45 7.45
N ASN A 29 2.56 -15.65 6.66
CA ASN A 29 2.36 -14.22 6.56
C ASN A 29 1.02 -13.94 5.88
N VAL A 30 0.13 -13.20 6.56
CA VAL A 30 -1.14 -12.78 5.97
C VAL A 30 -0.97 -11.38 5.39
N GLY A 31 -1.10 -11.28 4.06
CA GLY A 31 -1.14 -10.00 3.36
C GLY A 31 -2.48 -9.30 3.56
N VAL A 32 -2.45 -8.05 3.99
CA VAL A 32 -3.60 -7.16 4.07
C VAL A 32 -3.57 -6.26 2.85
N PHE A 33 -4.67 -6.28 2.10
CA PHE A 33 -4.86 -5.47 0.90
C PHE A 33 -5.99 -4.46 1.15
N GLU A 34 -5.87 -3.25 0.61
CA GLU A 34 -7.06 -2.44 0.38
C GLU A 34 -7.70 -2.83 -0.95
N VAL A 35 -9.03 -2.77 -0.98
CA VAL A 35 -9.84 -2.79 -2.21
C VAL A 35 -10.41 -1.39 -2.37
N PHE A 36 -10.23 -0.78 -3.53
CA PHE A 36 -10.64 0.59 -3.84
C PHE A 36 -11.44 0.66 -5.16
N GLU A 37 -12.08 -0.45 -5.53
CA GLU A 37 -12.93 -0.56 -6.73
C GLU A 37 -14.13 0.39 -6.67
N THR A 38 -14.65 0.65 -5.46
CA THR A 38 -15.81 1.51 -5.20
C THR A 38 -15.44 2.96 -4.88
N ASP A 39 -14.16 3.32 -4.97
CA ASP A 39 -13.74 4.71 -4.80
C ASP A 39 -14.29 5.58 -5.94
N PRO A 40 -14.49 6.89 -5.74
CA PRO A 40 -14.77 7.82 -6.82
C PRO A 40 -13.76 7.65 -7.97
N ALA A 41 -14.20 7.76 -9.22
CA ALA A 41 -13.37 7.45 -10.39
C ALA A 41 -12.00 8.14 -10.39
N ALA A 42 -11.95 9.42 -9.99
CA ALA A 42 -10.71 10.17 -9.85
C ALA A 42 -9.77 9.57 -8.79
N GLN A 43 -10.31 9.14 -7.65
CA GLN A 43 -9.53 8.53 -6.57
C GLN A 43 -9.04 7.13 -6.96
N LYS A 44 -9.90 6.33 -7.61
CA LYS A 44 -9.52 5.01 -8.14
C LYS A 44 -8.37 5.16 -9.16
N GLN A 45 -8.51 6.05 -10.12
CA GLN A 45 -7.50 6.28 -11.14
C GLN A 45 -6.18 6.75 -10.53
N ALA A 46 -6.22 7.72 -9.61
CA ALA A 46 -5.02 8.20 -8.93
C ALA A 46 -4.35 7.10 -8.08
N LYS A 47 -5.12 6.21 -7.44
CA LYS A 47 -4.57 5.03 -6.73
C LYS A 47 -3.94 4.02 -7.68
N LEU A 48 -4.53 3.76 -8.85
CA LEU A 48 -3.94 2.90 -9.87
C LEU A 48 -2.60 3.46 -10.39
N GLU A 49 -2.54 4.76 -10.65
CA GLU A 49 -1.32 5.43 -11.14
C GLU A 49 -0.20 5.47 -10.10
N THR A 50 -0.55 5.66 -8.83
CA THR A 50 0.42 5.74 -7.72
C THR A 50 0.80 4.38 -7.14
N LYS A 51 0.06 3.31 -7.45
CA LYS A 51 0.26 1.95 -6.94
C LYS A 51 1.72 1.47 -6.97
N PRO A 52 2.46 1.52 -8.08
CA PRO A 52 3.85 1.04 -8.10
C PRO A 52 4.78 1.84 -7.18
N ILE A 53 4.57 3.16 -7.08
CA ILE A 53 5.34 4.05 -6.20
C ILE A 53 5.04 3.70 -4.74
N PHE A 54 3.76 3.49 -4.41
CA PHE A 54 3.30 3.12 -3.08
C PHE A 54 3.86 1.77 -2.64
N GLU A 55 3.86 0.77 -3.51
CA GLU A 55 4.39 -0.56 -3.19
C GLU A 55 5.91 -0.54 -3.00
N ALA A 56 6.65 0.25 -3.79
CA ALA A 56 8.07 0.51 -3.54
C ALA A 56 8.29 1.21 -2.18
N ALA A 57 7.48 2.21 -1.84
CA ALA A 57 7.55 2.90 -0.55
C ALA A 57 7.36 1.93 0.63
N LEU A 58 6.44 0.97 0.51
CA LEU A 58 6.25 -0.06 1.52
C LEU A 58 7.47 -0.97 1.66
N VAL A 59 8.12 -1.36 0.56
CA VAL A 59 9.36 -2.15 0.62
C VAL A 59 10.41 -1.41 1.45
N HIS A 60 10.69 -0.14 1.14
CA HIS A 60 11.63 0.69 1.90
C HIS A 60 11.21 0.85 3.37
N TYR A 61 9.91 1.04 3.63
CA TYR A 61 9.38 1.15 4.99
C TYR A 61 9.66 -0.11 5.81
N TYR A 62 9.43 -1.30 5.25
CA TYR A 62 9.65 -2.57 5.96
C TYR A 62 11.12 -2.98 6.05
N THR A 63 11.98 -2.49 5.15
CA THR A 63 13.44 -2.74 5.21
C THR A 63 14.21 -1.73 6.04
N GLY A 64 13.54 -0.71 6.60
CA GLY A 64 14.18 0.29 7.47
C GLY A 64 14.70 1.54 6.74
N ALA A 65 14.57 1.62 5.42
CA ALA A 65 15.03 2.76 4.62
C ALA A 65 14.03 3.93 4.67
N MET A 66 13.96 4.61 5.82
CA MET A 66 12.90 5.59 6.12
C MET A 66 12.93 6.84 5.23
N GLU A 67 14.10 7.31 4.81
CA GLU A 67 14.22 8.48 3.93
C GLU A 67 13.66 8.19 2.53
N ASP A 68 14.02 7.03 1.97
CA ASP A 68 13.49 6.56 0.68
C ASP A 68 11.97 6.35 0.77
N ALA A 69 11.50 5.72 1.83
CA ALA A 69 10.08 5.51 2.08
C ALA A 69 9.32 6.85 2.14
N LYS A 70 9.83 7.83 2.90
CA LYS A 70 9.25 9.19 2.98
C LYS A 70 9.17 9.84 1.60
N SER A 71 10.25 9.79 0.83
CA SER A 71 10.31 10.38 -0.51
C SER A 71 9.25 9.78 -1.43
N LEU A 72 9.11 8.45 -1.44
CA LEU A 72 8.14 7.76 -2.28
C LEU A 72 6.69 8.00 -1.81
N PHE A 73 6.40 8.00 -0.50
CA PHE A 73 5.07 8.37 0.00
C PHE A 73 4.72 9.82 -0.31
N HIS A 74 5.68 10.74 -0.27
CA HIS A 74 5.46 12.12 -0.72
C HIS A 74 5.10 12.18 -2.21
N GLN A 75 5.78 11.43 -3.07
CA GLN A 75 5.45 11.36 -4.50
C GLN A 75 4.03 10.82 -4.74
N CYS A 76 3.60 9.81 -3.98
CA CYS A 76 2.21 9.35 -4.01
C CYS A 76 1.25 10.49 -3.66
N LEU A 77 1.53 11.27 -2.62
CA LEU A 77 0.67 12.35 -2.14
C LEU A 77 0.70 13.60 -3.05
N GLN A 78 1.76 13.83 -3.82
CA GLN A 78 1.78 14.87 -4.84
C GLN A 78 0.79 14.56 -5.98
N LYS A 79 0.66 13.28 -6.35
CA LYS A 79 -0.27 12.81 -7.39
C LYS A 79 -1.68 12.56 -6.85
N ASN A 80 -1.78 12.09 -5.61
CA ASN A 80 -3.03 11.75 -4.93
C ASN A 80 -3.02 12.29 -3.49
N PRO A 81 -3.28 13.59 -3.28
CA PRO A 81 -3.29 14.18 -1.93
C PRO A 81 -4.30 13.52 -0.99
N GLY A 82 -5.37 12.95 -1.53
CA GLY A 82 -6.42 12.25 -0.78
C GLY A 82 -6.08 10.81 -0.37
N ASP A 83 -4.91 10.28 -0.74
CA ASP A 83 -4.51 8.93 -0.36
C ASP A 83 -4.20 8.83 1.15
N ARG A 84 -5.23 8.48 1.91
CA ARG A 84 -5.15 8.38 3.37
C ARG A 84 -4.12 7.36 3.85
N VAL A 85 -3.90 6.28 3.11
CA VAL A 85 -2.92 5.26 3.51
C VAL A 85 -1.50 5.78 3.32
N SER A 86 -1.23 6.44 2.20
CA SER A 86 0.05 7.14 2.00
C SER A 86 0.34 8.19 3.09
N GLN A 87 -0.67 8.96 3.50
CA GLN A 87 -0.53 9.93 4.62
C GLN A 87 -0.14 9.24 5.93
N ILE A 88 -0.79 8.12 6.27
CA ILE A 88 -0.51 7.36 7.49
C ILE A 88 0.93 6.84 7.49
N TYR A 89 1.39 6.26 6.38
CA TYR A 89 2.74 5.73 6.31
C TYR A 89 3.79 6.84 6.33
N LEU A 90 3.55 7.97 5.66
CA LEU A 90 4.43 9.12 5.74
C LEU A 90 4.59 9.62 7.19
N GLN A 91 3.47 9.74 7.92
CA GLN A 91 3.49 10.11 9.34
C GLN A 91 4.27 9.10 10.18
N ARG A 92 4.10 7.79 9.93
CA ARG A 92 4.84 6.73 10.63
C ARG A 92 6.34 6.82 10.38
N CYS A 93 6.77 7.08 9.16
CA CYS A 93 8.20 7.27 8.86
C CYS A 93 8.79 8.46 9.64
N ALA A 94 7.98 9.50 9.92
CA ALA A 94 8.40 10.66 10.71
C ALA A 94 8.36 10.43 12.23
N SER A 95 7.63 9.40 12.70
CA SER A 95 7.40 9.13 14.12
C SER A 95 8.34 8.07 14.71
N ILE A 96 9.30 7.55 13.95
CA ILE A 96 10.33 6.63 14.46
C ILE A 96 11.36 7.49 15.20
N LEU A 97 11.19 7.58 16.52
CA LEU A 97 12.19 7.95 17.52
C LEU A 97 12.63 6.68 18.24
#